data_AF-A0A926H1Z6-F1
#
_entry.id   AF-A0A926H1Z6-F1
#
_cell.length_a   1.000
_cell.length_b   1.000
_cell.length_c   1.000
_cell.angle_alpha   90.00
_cell.angle_beta   90.00
_cell.angle_gamma   90.00
#
_symmetry.space_group_name_H-M   'P 1'
#
loop_
_entity.id
_entity.type
_entity.pdbx_description
1 polymer ?
#
loop_
_entity_poly.entity_id
_entity_poly.type
_entity_poly.pdbx_seq_one_letter_code
_entity_poly.pdbx_strand_id
1 'polypeptide(L)'
;MLTLHAIDIDEADGDRRPDGHLRMSHSAIRGARTVASRVENELSMVSGIIKVSANPKTGVIMIFHDPDVLQPLDVIDLLDSVIHQIIPIVIHSVIHT
;
A
#
# COMPACT_ATOMS: atom_id res chain seq x y z
N MET A 1 -6.76 15.03 7.91
CA MET A 1 -7.15 14.79 6.50
C MET A 1 -5.99 14.06 5.83
N LEU A 2 -6.04 12.73 5.76
CA LEU A 2 -5.01 11.93 5.10
C LEU A 2 -5.50 11.67 3.66
N THR A 3 -4.96 12.41 2.71
CA THR A 3 -5.33 12.28 1.29
C THR A 3 -4.49 11.17 0.67
N LEU A 4 -5.10 10.03 0.33
CA LEU A 4 -4.53 9.09 -0.64
C LEU A 4 -4.56 9.79 -2.00
N HIS A 5 -3.40 10.04 -2.60
CA HIS A 5 -3.29 10.69 -3.90
C HIS A 5 -2.82 9.64 -4.92
N ALA A 6 -3.72 9.22 -5.81
CA ALA A 6 -3.48 8.33 -6.94
C ALA A 6 -3.02 6.89 -6.59
N ILE A 7 -3.91 5.95 -6.85
CA ILE A 7 -3.57 4.54 -7.11
C ILE A 7 -3.46 4.46 -8.64
N ASP A 8 -2.24 4.35 -9.13
CA ASP A 8 -1.98 4.17 -10.56
C ASP A 8 -1.90 2.66 -10.77
N ILE A 9 -3.03 2.05 -11.16
CA ILE A 9 -3.06 0.68 -11.66
C ILE A 9 -2.81 0.82 -13.15
N ASP A 10 -1.60 0.44 -13.60
CA ASP A 10 -1.24 0.40 -15.01
C ASP A 10 -2.11 -0.67 -15.69
N GLU A 11 -3.29 -0.30 -16.18
CA GLU A 11 -4.14 -1.18 -16.98
C GLU A 11 -3.56 -1.20 -18.40
N ALA A 12 -2.55 -2.03 -18.60
CA ALA A 12 -1.90 -2.21 -19.89
C ALA A 12 -2.83 -2.92 -20.90
N ASP A 13 -3.13 -2.19 -21.96
CA ASP A 13 -3.73 -2.62 -23.23
C ASP A 13 -3.12 -3.95 -23.75
N GLY A 14 -3.96 -4.98 -23.89
CA GLY A 14 -3.70 -6.19 -24.67
C GLY A 14 -2.77 -7.24 -24.04
N ASP A 15 -3.33 -8.38 -23.65
CA ASP A 15 -2.63 -9.67 -23.42
C ASP A 15 -1.67 -9.75 -22.21
N ARG A 16 -1.80 -8.89 -21.20
CA ARG A 16 -0.99 -9.00 -19.97
C ARG A 16 -1.88 -9.24 -18.75
N ARG A 17 -1.58 -10.33 -18.03
CA ARG A 17 -2.06 -10.54 -16.66
C ARG A 17 -1.77 -9.26 -15.88
N PRO A 18 -2.67 -8.77 -15.00
CA PRO A 18 -2.41 -7.58 -14.19
C PRO A 18 -1.04 -7.78 -13.56
N ASP A 19 -0.07 -6.93 -13.90
CA ASP A 19 1.35 -7.25 -13.78
C ASP A 19 1.83 -7.20 -12.33
N GLY A 20 1.04 -7.65 -11.35
CA GLY A 20 1.41 -7.87 -9.97
C GLY A 20 1.99 -6.65 -9.25
N HIS A 21 1.97 -5.45 -9.82
CA HIS A 21 2.64 -4.31 -9.25
C HIS A 21 1.63 -3.22 -8.92
N LEU A 22 1.65 -2.79 -7.68
CA LEU A 22 0.78 -1.77 -7.14
C LEU A 22 1.65 -0.60 -6.70
N ARG A 23 1.33 0.59 -7.21
CA ARG A 23 1.98 1.83 -6.81
C ARG A 23 0.97 2.73 -6.13
N MET A 24 1.26 3.10 -4.90
CA MET A 24 0.39 3.95 -4.09
C MET A 24 1.20 5.07 -3.46
N SER A 25 0.59 6.24 -3.26
CA SER A 25 1.21 7.29 -2.47
C SER A 25 0.41 7.52 -1.18
N HIS A 26 1.12 7.49 -0.05
CA HIS A 26 0.53 7.71 1.26
C HIS A 26 1.28 8.80 2.02
N SER A 27 0.56 9.87 2.35
CA SER A 27 1.05 11.01 3.13
C SER A 27 1.63 10.64 4.49
N ALA A 28 1.16 9.55 5.10
CA ALA A 28 1.60 9.06 6.40
C ALA A 28 3.03 8.51 6.39
N ILE A 29 3.52 8.07 5.22
CA ILE A 29 4.90 7.60 5.04
C ILE A 29 5.84 8.76 4.68
N ARG A 30 5.31 9.84 4.10
CA ARG A 30 6.09 10.99 3.67
C ARG A 30 6.68 11.74 4.87
N GLY A 31 8.00 11.69 5.01
CA GLY A 31 8.76 12.26 6.13
C GLY A 31 8.98 11.29 7.30
N ALA A 32 8.34 10.12 7.29
CA ALA A 32 8.38 9.16 8.40
C ALA A 32 9.17 7.89 8.02
N ARG A 33 10.51 7.96 8.11
CA ARG A 33 11.40 6.82 7.76
C ARG A 33 11.08 5.57 8.58
N THR A 34 10.79 5.71 9.87
CA THR A 34 10.46 4.57 10.75
C THR A 34 9.17 3.86 10.30
N VAL A 35 8.20 4.62 9.79
CA VAL A 35 6.94 4.07 9.27
C VAL A 35 7.20 3.32 7.96
N ALA A 36 7.97 3.92 7.05
CA ALA A 36 8.35 3.26 5.79
C ALA A 36 8.99 1.88 6.04
N SER A 37 10.01 1.81 6.89
CA SER A 37 10.71 0.55 7.17
C SER A 37 9.84 -0.49 7.88
N ARG A 38 8.88 -0.06 8.71
CA ARG A 38 7.92 -0.97 9.33
C ARG A 38 6.93 -1.52 8.31
N VAL A 39 6.36 -0.66 7.46
CA VAL A 39 5.45 -1.06 6.38
C VAL A 39 6.14 -2.07 5.45
N GLU A 40 7.40 -1.82 5.07
CA GLU A 40 8.18 -2.77 4.27
C GLU A 40 8.36 -4.12 4.97
N ASN A 41 8.69 -4.11 6.27
CA ASN A 41 8.90 -5.34 7.02
C ASN A 41 7.62 -6.17 7.16
N GLU A 42 6.50 -5.54 7.53
CA GLU A 42 5.21 -6.23 7.70
C GLU A 42 4.70 -6.78 6.37
N LEU A 43 4.73 -5.99 5.29
CA LEU A 43 4.27 -6.44 3.98
C LEU A 43 5.18 -7.52 3.38
N SER A 44 6.49 -7.48 3.67
CA SER A 44 7.41 -8.53 3.22
C SER A 44 7.14 -9.89 3.89
N MET A 45 6.40 -9.94 5.00
CA MET A 45 6.01 -11.19 5.65
C MET A 45 4.73 -11.79 5.08
N VAL A 46 4.02 -11.08 4.20
CA VAL A 46 2.75 -11.55 3.65
C VAL A 46 2.98 -12.49 2.47
N SER A 47 2.33 -13.64 2.54
CA SER A 47 2.35 -14.63 1.46
C SER A 47 1.70 -14.05 0.20
N GLY A 48 2.41 -14.14 -0.92
CA GLY A 48 2.00 -13.52 -2.18
C GLY A 48 2.63 -12.15 -2.45
N ILE A 49 3.31 -11.52 -1.48
CA ILE A 49 4.14 -10.34 -1.74
C ILE A 49 5.55 -10.78 -2.14
N ILE A 50 5.96 -10.39 -3.34
CA ILE A 50 7.26 -10.68 -3.93
C ILE A 50 8.30 -9.65 -3.46
N LYS A 51 7.90 -8.37 -3.45
CA LYS A 51 8.79 -7.27 -3.08
C LYS A 51 8.00 -6.05 -2.65
N VAL A 52 8.49 -5.34 -1.64
CA VAL A 52 7.92 -4.06 -1.21
C VAL A 52 9.03 -3.02 -1.11
N SER A 53 8.71 -1.79 -1.47
CA SER A 53 9.62 -0.64 -1.40
C SER A 53 8.82 0.60 -1.00
N ALA A 54 9.09 1.14 0.18
CA ALA A 54 8.46 2.35 0.67
C ALA A 54 9.48 3.49 0.69
N ASN A 55 9.21 4.55 -0.09
CA ASN A 55 10.08 5.71 -0.15
C ASN A 55 9.57 6.81 0.80
N PRO A 56 10.20 7.03 1.97
CA PRO A 56 9.76 8.05 2.92
C PRO A 56 9.97 9.48 2.42
N LYS A 57 10.80 9.73 1.39
CA LYS A 57 10.99 11.08 0.85
C LYS A 57 9.78 11.52 0.02
N THR A 58 9.25 10.62 -0.80
CA THR A 58 8.12 10.90 -1.70
C THR A 58 6.77 10.47 -1.12
N GLY A 59 6.76 9.54 -0.15
CA GLY A 59 5.56 8.88 0.35
C GLY A 59 5.02 7.81 -0.61
N VAL A 60 5.80 7.43 -1.63
CA VAL A 60 5.40 6.41 -2.62
C VAL A 60 5.78 5.03 -2.12
N ILE A 61 4.86 4.10 -2.26
CA ILE A 61 4.96 2.70 -1.90
C ILE A 61 4.78 1.90 -3.17
N MET A 62 5.74 1.03 -3.47
CA MET A 62 5.69 0.10 -4.59
C MET A 62 5.62 -1.31 -4.01
N ILE A 63 4.62 -2.06 -4.41
CA ILE A 63 4.37 -3.43 -3.96
C ILE A 63 4.32 -4.31 -5.20
N PHE A 64 5.16 -5.32 -5.24
CA PHE A 64 5.13 -6.39 -6.21
C PHE A 64 4.54 -7.61 -5.50
N HIS A 65 3.46 -8.12 -6.03
CA HIS A 65 2.69 -9.25 -5.55
C HIS A 65 2.43 -10.22 -6.70
N ASP A 66 2.13 -11.46 -6.36
CA ASP A 66 1.69 -12.47 -7.32
C ASP A 66 0.15 -12.37 -7.47
N PRO A 67 -0.37 -11.98 -8.66
CA PRO A 67 -1.80 -11.78 -8.88
C PRO A 67 -2.61 -13.09 -8.90
N ASP A 68 -1.95 -14.25 -9.04
CA ASP A 68 -2.60 -15.55 -8.94
C ASP A 68 -2.78 -15.97 -7.45
N VAL A 69 -2.00 -15.39 -6.52
CA VAL A 69 -2.05 -15.68 -5.07
C VAL A 69 -2.79 -14.60 -4.27
N LEU A 70 -2.57 -13.33 -4.59
CA LEU A 70 -3.07 -12.18 -3.84
C LEU A 70 -3.68 -11.17 -4.81
N GLN A 71 -4.94 -10.77 -4.61
CA GLN A 71 -5.55 -9.80 -5.53
C GLN A 71 -5.11 -8.37 -5.18
N PRO A 72 -5.06 -7.45 -6.16
CA PRO A 72 -4.69 -6.05 -5.91
C PRO A 72 -5.53 -5.37 -4.82
N LEU A 73 -6.82 -5.71 -4.73
CA LEU A 73 -7.72 -5.19 -3.70
C LEU A 73 -7.32 -5.65 -2.28
N ASP A 74 -6.91 -6.91 -2.12
CA ASP A 74 -6.43 -7.44 -0.85
C ASP A 74 -5.10 -6.77 -0.45
N VAL A 75 -4.23 -6.46 -1.42
CA VAL A 75 -2.98 -5.72 -1.17
C VAL A 75 -3.28 -4.32 -0.61
N ILE A 76 -4.30 -3.65 -1.15
CA ILE A 76 -4.71 -2.32 -0.68
C ILE A 76 -5.23 -2.38 0.76
N ASP A 77 -6.13 -3.33 1.04
CA ASP A 77 -6.71 -3.51 2.38
C ASP A 77 -5.63 -3.86 3.42
N LEU A 78 -4.71 -4.75 3.05
CA LEU A 78 -3.57 -5.11 3.86
C LEU A 78 -2.65 -3.91 4.13
N LEU A 79 -2.32 -3.12 3.11
CA LEU A 79 -1.50 -1.93 3.26
C LEU A 79 -2.15 -0.93 4.22
N ASP A 80 -3.45 -0.69 4.06
CA ASP A 80 -4.21 0.20 4.91
C ASP A 80 -4.22 -0.30 6.37
N SER A 81 -4.47 -1.58 6.58
CA SER A 81 -4.45 -2.24 7.90
C SER A 81 -3.09 -2.12 8.59
N VAL A 82 -2.00 -2.39 7.87
CA VAL A 82 -0.62 -2.25 8.39
C VAL A 82 -0.33 -0.80 8.77
N ILE A 83 -0.68 0.17 7.92
CA ILE A 83 -0.46 1.59 8.20
C ILE A 83 -1.27 2.04 9.43
N HIS A 84 -2.52 1.60 9.56
CA HIS A 84 -3.36 1.86 10.74
C HIS A 84 -2.78 1.29 12.04
N GLN A 85 -2.10 0.14 11.97
CA GLN A 85 -1.47 -0.47 13.14
C GLN A 85 -0.19 0.29 13.56
N ILE A 86 0.55 0.82 12.60
CA ILE A 86 1.81 1.54 12.84
C ILE A 86 1.55 2.98 13.30
N ILE A 87 0.63 3.65 12.60
CA ILE A 87 0.17 4.99 12.94
C ILE A 87 -1.28 4.81 13.34
N PRO A 88 -1.60 4.82 14.66
CA PRO A 88 -2.98 4.82 15.08
C PRO A 88 -3.64 6.05 14.48
N ILE A 89 -4.41 5.84 13.42
CA ILE A 89 -5.24 6.89 12.85
C ILE A 89 -6.28 7.15 13.93
N VAL A 90 -6.27 8.35 14.51
CA VAL A 90 -7.43 8.87 15.25
C VAL A 90 -8.53 9.08 14.22
N ILE A 91 -9.18 7.98 13.82
CA ILE A 91 -10.44 8.00 13.11
C ILE A 91 -11.46 8.51 14.12
N HIS A 92 -11.67 9.83 14.15
CA HIS A 92 -12.93 10.35 14.66
C HIS A 92 -14.02 9.73 13.79
N SER A 93 -14.76 8.80 14.39
CA SER A 93 -15.99 8.24 13.86
C SER A 93 -16.84 9.34 13.24
N VAL A 94 -17.04 9.26 11.93
CA VAL A 94 -18.26 9.77 11.30
C VAL A 94 -18.90 8.55 10.64
N ILE A 95 -19.52 7.73 11.49
CA ILE A 95 -20.63 6.89 11.08
C ILE A 95 -21.75 7.90 10.80
N HIS A 96 -22.01 8.21 9.53
CA HIS A 96 -23.22 8.95 9.19
C HIS A 96 -24.41 8.01 9.33
N THR A 97 -25.45 8.57 9.94
CA THR A 97 -26.70 7.97 10.39
C THR A 97 -27.55 7.36 9.28
#